data_AF-A0A1H1K9K7-F1
#
_entry.id   AF-A0A1H1K9K7-F1
#
_cell.length_a   1.000
_cell.length_b   1.000
_cell.length_c   1.000
_cell.angle_alpha   90.00
_cell.angle_beta   90.00
_cell.angle_gamma   90.00
#
_symmetry.space_group_name_H-M   'P 1'
#
loop_
_entity.id
_entity.type
_entity.pdbx_description
1 polymer ?
#
loop_
_entity_poly.entity_id
_entity_poly.type
_entity_poly.pdbx_seq_one_letter_code
_entity_poly.pdbx_strand_id
1 'polypeptide(L)'
;MNAGLLQGSCHCGAVKFEVRTEIVPAGRCNCSLCRRKGALMTPLFPASQLKILSGEDSLTLYQFNTKVAKHYFCKHCGIYPFHQTRKDPQQWRVNIGCLDGVDPYALEAGVADGASLSVLEDA
;
A
#
# COMPACT_ATOMS: atom_id res chain seq x y z
N MET A 1 0.39 -7.56 18.87
CA MET A 1 0.23 -9.00 18.62
C MET A 1 1.40 -9.39 17.71
N ASN A 2 1.67 -10.68 17.44
CA ASN A 2 2.80 -11.01 16.56
C ASN A 2 2.37 -10.91 15.09
N ALA A 3 3.16 -10.21 14.28
CA ALA A 3 2.92 -10.08 12.84
C ALA A 3 2.92 -11.45 12.14
N GLY A 4 1.84 -11.76 11.43
CA GLY A 4 1.69 -12.98 10.64
C GLY A 4 2.40 -12.87 9.29
N LEU A 5 2.85 -14.01 8.75
CA LEU A 5 3.27 -14.09 7.34
C LEU A 5 2.01 -14.24 6.49
N LEU A 6 1.78 -13.30 5.59
CA LEU A 6 0.61 -13.24 4.71
C LEU A 6 1.07 -13.27 3.26
N GLN A 7 0.29 -13.93 2.41
CA GLN A 7 0.47 -13.92 0.97
C GLN A 7 -0.49 -12.93 0.32
N GLY A 8 -0.12 -12.44 -0.84
CA GLY A 8 -0.99 -11.56 -1.61
C GLY A 8 -0.58 -11.47 -3.07
N SER A 9 -1.49 -10.91 -3.86
CA SER A 9 -1.31 -10.72 -5.29
C SER A 9 -2.09 -9.53 -5.83
N CYS A 10 -1.71 -9.06 -7.01
CA CYS A 10 -2.61 -8.21 -7.79
C CYS A 10 -3.75 -9.05 -8.38
N HIS A 11 -4.82 -8.41 -8.86
CA HIS A 11 -6.00 -9.13 -9.37
C HIS A 11 -5.70 -10.15 -10.48
N CYS A 12 -4.82 -9.80 -11.43
CA CYS A 12 -4.46 -10.73 -12.51
C CYS A 12 -3.41 -11.79 -12.10
N GLY A 13 -2.88 -11.74 -10.88
CA GLY A 13 -1.89 -12.68 -10.37
C GLY A 13 -0.46 -12.52 -10.93
N ALA A 14 -0.21 -11.53 -11.80
CA ALA A 14 1.13 -11.28 -12.35
C ALA A 14 2.13 -10.89 -11.25
N VAL A 15 1.69 -10.01 -10.33
CA VAL A 15 2.45 -9.61 -9.15
C VAL A 15 2.01 -10.50 -7.99
N LYS A 16 2.94 -11.23 -7.40
CA LYS A 16 2.73 -12.02 -6.17
C LYS A 16 3.77 -11.63 -5.13
N PHE A 17 3.38 -11.59 -3.86
CA PHE A 17 4.26 -11.18 -2.78
C PHE A 17 3.90 -11.89 -1.48
N GLU A 18 4.86 -11.93 -0.56
CA GLU A 18 4.64 -12.28 0.84
C GLU A 18 5.03 -11.09 1.72
N VAL A 19 4.30 -10.89 2.81
CA VAL A 19 4.55 -9.82 3.76
C VAL A 19 4.38 -10.32 5.19
N ARG A 20 5.31 -9.95 6.08
CA ARG A 20 5.15 -10.14 7.53
C ARG A 20 4.66 -8.84 8.17
N THR A 21 3.38 -8.78 8.50
CA THR A 21 2.78 -7.57 9.07
C THR A 21 1.53 -7.90 9.90
N GLU A 22 1.10 -6.96 10.73
CA GLU A 22 -0.26 -6.95 11.28
C GLU A 22 -1.21 -6.35 10.23
N ILE A 23 -2.52 -6.62 10.33
CA ILE A 23 -3.54 -5.99 9.46
C ILE A 23 -4.30 -4.87 10.18
N VAL A 24 -4.15 -4.76 11.50
CA VAL A 24 -4.73 -3.73 12.35
C VAL A 24 -3.64 -3.01 13.14
N PRO A 25 -3.73 -1.68 13.37
CA PRO A 25 -4.78 -0.79 12.86
C PRO A 25 -4.70 -0.59 11.34
N ALA A 26 -5.83 -0.79 10.67
CA ALA A 26 -5.95 -0.50 9.24
C ALA A 26 -6.18 1.00 9.05
N GLY A 27 -5.71 1.55 7.93
CA GLY A 27 -5.81 2.98 7.72
C GLY A 27 -5.88 3.42 6.27
N ARG A 28 -6.67 4.45 6.03
CA ARG A 28 -6.77 5.21 4.77
C ARG A 28 -6.05 6.55 4.91
N CYS A 29 -5.93 7.25 3.80
CA CYS A 29 -5.40 8.61 3.72
C CYS A 29 -6.32 9.43 2.81
N ASN A 30 -6.61 10.67 3.21
CA ASN A 30 -7.50 11.58 2.49
C ASN A 30 -6.81 12.40 1.39
N CYS A 31 -5.49 12.25 1.18
CA CYS A 31 -4.78 13.05 0.17
C CYS A 31 -5.33 12.79 -1.24
N SER A 32 -5.05 13.72 -2.15
CA SER A 32 -5.59 13.72 -3.52
C SER A 32 -5.37 12.40 -4.28
N LEU A 33 -4.25 11.70 -4.07
CA LEU A 33 -4.02 10.36 -4.64
C LEU A 33 -4.78 9.26 -3.88
N CYS A 34 -4.67 9.23 -2.55
CA CYS A 34 -5.17 8.12 -1.75
C CYS A 34 -6.70 8.03 -1.76
N ARG A 35 -7.40 9.17 -1.79
CA ARG A 35 -8.87 9.19 -1.95
C ARG A 35 -9.33 8.58 -3.27
N ARG A 36 -8.53 8.69 -4.34
CA ARG A 36 -8.82 8.09 -5.66
C ARG A 36 -8.52 6.60 -5.69
N LYS A 37 -7.51 6.15 -4.95
CA LYS A 37 -7.19 4.72 -4.81
C LYS A 37 -8.22 3.97 -3.98
N GLY A 38 -8.76 4.61 -2.94
CA GLY A 38 -9.72 3.98 -2.02
C GLY A 38 -9.18 2.80 -1.20
N ALA A 39 -7.89 2.50 -1.31
CA ALA A 39 -7.28 1.32 -0.71
C ALA A 39 -7.22 1.42 0.82
N LEU A 40 -7.63 0.33 1.49
CA LEU A 40 -7.38 0.14 2.91
C LEU A 40 -5.99 -0.46 3.09
N MET A 41 -5.15 0.18 3.89
CA MET A 41 -3.74 -0.19 3.99
C MET A 41 -3.41 -0.72 5.38
N THR A 42 -2.48 -1.69 5.45
CA THR A 42 -1.90 -2.22 6.70
C THR A 42 -1.26 -1.12 7.57
N PRO A 43 -0.91 -1.39 8.84
CA PRO A 43 0.12 -0.64 9.55
C PRO A 43 1.43 -0.50 8.76
N LEU A 44 2.29 0.41 9.23
CA LEU A 44 3.65 0.57 8.72
C LEU A 44 4.50 -0.67 9.07
N PHE A 45 5.30 -1.14 8.13
CA PHE A 45 6.30 -2.18 8.38
C PHE A 45 7.61 -1.89 7.61
N PRO A 46 8.77 -2.39 8.09
CA PRO A 46 10.04 -2.23 7.39
C PRO A 46 10.08 -2.92 6.03
N ALA A 47 10.81 -2.35 5.06
CA ALA A 47 10.97 -2.94 3.72
C ALA A 47 11.40 -4.42 3.73
N SER A 48 12.21 -4.84 4.70
CA SER A 48 12.67 -6.23 4.85
C SER A 48 11.57 -7.24 5.14
N GLN A 49 10.36 -6.78 5.49
CA GLN A 49 9.21 -7.65 5.75
C GLN A 49 8.37 -7.92 4.50
N LEU A 50 8.65 -7.28 3.36
CA LEU A 50 7.95 -7.53 2.10
C LEU A 50 8.92 -8.18 1.10
N LYS A 51 8.49 -9.28 0.50
CA LYS A 51 9.22 -9.95 -0.57
C LYS A 51 8.32 -10.16 -1.77
N ILE A 52 8.76 -9.66 -2.93
CA ILE A 52 8.10 -9.91 -4.20
C ILE A 52 8.52 -11.32 -4.65
N LEU A 53 7.53 -12.18 -4.88
CA LEU A 53 7.73 -13.57 -5.31
C LEU A 53 7.74 -13.67 -6.84
N SER A 54 6.97 -12.83 -7.53
CA SER A 54 6.95 -12.75 -9.00
C SER A 54 6.41 -11.40 -9.49
N GLY A 55 6.73 -11.03 -10.73
CA GLY A 55 6.13 -9.90 -11.43
C GLY A 55 6.71 -8.53 -11.09
N GLU A 56 7.98 -8.45 -10.68
CA GLU A 56 8.65 -7.17 -10.42
C GLU A 56 8.68 -6.30 -11.69
N ASP A 57 8.90 -6.90 -12.85
CA ASP A 57 8.81 -6.27 -14.18
C ASP A 57 7.40 -5.82 -14.56
N SER A 58 6.38 -6.34 -13.86
CA SER A 58 4.97 -6.01 -14.04
C SER A 58 4.51 -4.87 -13.13
N LEU A 59 5.38 -4.38 -12.24
CA LEU A 59 5.13 -3.20 -11.41
C LEU A 59 5.49 -1.92 -12.17
N THR A 60 4.63 -0.91 -12.02
CA THR A 60 4.89 0.46 -12.45
C THR A 60 5.00 1.35 -11.22
N LEU A 61 6.06 2.16 -11.18
CA LEU A 61 6.29 3.15 -10.16
C LEU A 61 5.58 4.47 -10.52
N TYR A 62 4.80 4.99 -9.58
CA TYR A 62 4.23 6.33 -9.62
C TYR A 62 4.73 7.16 -8.44
N GLN A 63 5.25 8.36 -8.75
CA GLN A 63 5.73 9.34 -7.78
C GLN A 63 5.14 10.71 -8.15
N PHE A 64 4.73 11.49 -7.15
CA PHE A 64 4.16 12.83 -7.32
C PHE A 64 4.56 13.72 -6.15
N ASN A 65 4.21 15.01 -6.24
CA ASN A 65 4.50 16.00 -5.20
C ASN A 65 6.00 16.04 -4.86
N THR A 66 6.41 15.73 -3.62
CA THR A 66 7.83 15.69 -3.23
C THR A 66 8.64 14.53 -3.84
N LYS A 67 7.98 13.62 -4.57
CA LYS A 67 8.57 12.39 -5.16
C LYS A 67 9.24 11.46 -4.14
N VAL A 68 8.93 11.59 -2.85
CA VAL A 68 9.47 10.71 -1.79
C VAL A 68 8.72 9.38 -1.72
N ALA A 69 7.39 9.41 -1.67
CA ALA A 69 6.61 8.18 -1.66
C ALA A 69 6.71 7.46 -3.01
N LYS A 70 6.90 6.14 -2.98
CA LYS A 70 6.95 5.28 -4.17
C LYS A 70 5.73 4.38 -4.20
N HIS A 71 4.77 4.70 -5.06
CA HIS A 71 3.55 3.91 -5.20
C HIS A 71 3.70 2.93 -6.35
N TYR A 72 3.49 1.64 -6.09
CA TYR A 72 3.60 0.61 -7.13
C TYR A 72 2.22 0.10 -7.52
N PHE A 73 1.96 -0.06 -8.81
CA PHE A 73 0.74 -0.69 -9.32
C PHE A 73 1.06 -1.67 -10.45
N CYS A 74 0.22 -2.68 -10.65
CA CYS A 74 0.37 -3.65 -11.71
C CYS A 74 0.03 -3.01 -13.06
N LYS A 75 0.95 -3.06 -14.02
CA LYS A 75 0.76 -2.51 -15.37
C LYS A 75 -0.33 -3.22 -16.19
N HIS A 76 -0.73 -4.42 -15.78
CA HIS A 76 -1.71 -5.24 -16.48
C HIS A 76 -3.15 -5.05 -15.98
N CYS A 77 -3.35 -4.92 -14.65
CA CYS A 77 -4.69 -4.83 -14.06
C CYS A 77 -4.94 -3.53 -13.25
N GLY A 78 -3.95 -2.64 -13.17
CA GLY A 78 -4.07 -1.37 -12.44
C GLY A 78 -4.08 -1.47 -10.90
N ILE A 79 -4.12 -2.69 -10.35
CA ILE A 79 -4.16 -2.90 -8.90
C ILE A 79 -2.91 -2.34 -8.22
N TYR A 80 -3.12 -1.65 -7.11
CA TYR A 80 -2.13 -1.03 -6.25
C TYR A 80 -1.84 -1.94 -5.04
N PRO A 81 -0.81 -2.82 -5.09
CA PRO A 81 -0.54 -3.77 -4.02
C PRO A 81 0.18 -3.15 -2.81
N PHE A 82 1.11 -2.22 -3.01
CA PHE A 82 1.91 -1.65 -1.92
C PHE A 82 2.58 -0.32 -2.29
N HIS A 83 3.12 0.36 -1.27
CA HIS A 83 3.98 1.53 -1.46
C HIS A 83 5.00 1.70 -0.35
N GLN A 84 6.08 2.39 -0.67
CA GLN A 84 6.98 3.04 0.28
C GLN A 84 6.40 4.39 0.68
N THR A 85 6.35 4.70 1.97
CA THR A 85 5.64 5.89 2.46
C THR A 85 6.46 7.18 2.31
N ARG A 86 5.77 8.32 2.33
CA ARG A 86 6.42 9.65 2.37
C ARG A 86 7.06 9.96 3.72
N LYS A 87 6.43 9.54 4.83
CA LYS A 87 6.81 9.93 6.19
C LYS A 87 8.14 9.32 6.60
N ASP A 88 8.36 8.07 6.20
CA ASP A 88 9.60 7.34 6.42
C ASP A 88 9.88 6.46 5.20
N PRO A 89 10.95 6.74 4.43
CA PRO A 89 11.38 5.92 3.30
C PRO A 89 11.73 4.48 3.67
N GLN A 90 11.93 4.15 4.95
CA GLN A 90 12.17 2.77 5.38
C GLN A 90 10.87 1.98 5.59
N GLN A 91 9.74 2.67 5.63
CA GLN A 91 8.44 2.09 5.94
C GLN A 91 7.59 1.89 4.69
N TRP A 92 6.92 0.75 4.66
CA TRP A 92 6.06 0.30 3.59
C TRP A 92 4.67 -0.03 4.13
N ARG A 93 3.69 -0.08 3.23
CA ARG A 93 2.33 -0.55 3.52
C ARG A 93 1.80 -1.36 2.35
N VAL A 94 1.03 -2.40 2.65
CA VAL A 94 0.31 -3.23 1.68
C VAL A 94 -1.17 -2.87 1.67
N ASN A 95 -1.79 -2.92 0.50
CA ASN A 95 -3.23 -2.85 0.32
C ASN A 95 -3.84 -4.16 0.81
N ILE A 96 -4.69 -4.08 1.84
CA ILE A 96 -5.31 -5.25 2.47
C ILE A 96 -6.17 -6.03 1.48
N GLY A 97 -6.79 -5.37 0.50
CA GLY A 97 -7.57 -6.05 -0.54
C GLY A 97 -6.74 -6.90 -1.51
N CYS A 98 -5.41 -6.87 -1.41
CA CYS A 98 -4.51 -7.76 -2.15
C CYS A 98 -4.02 -8.96 -1.33
N LEU A 99 -4.39 -9.06 -0.05
CA LEU A 99 -3.98 -10.15 0.84
C LEU A 99 -4.97 -11.30 0.78
N ASP A 100 -4.45 -12.52 0.69
CA ASP A 100 -5.27 -13.72 0.61
C ASP A 100 -5.99 -14.00 1.93
N GLY A 101 -7.27 -14.32 1.87
CA GLY A 101 -8.08 -14.68 3.04
C GLY A 101 -8.40 -13.53 4.00
N VAL A 102 -8.16 -12.27 3.61
CA VAL A 102 -8.52 -11.10 4.42
C VAL A 102 -9.66 -10.34 3.75
N ASP A 103 -10.76 -10.16 4.48
CA ASP A 103 -11.84 -9.25 4.05
C ASP A 103 -11.55 -7.82 4.55
N PRO A 104 -11.18 -6.87 3.66
CA PRO A 104 -10.92 -5.49 4.07
C PRO A 104 -12.18 -4.73 4.51
N TYR A 105 -13.39 -5.21 4.17
CA TYR A 105 -14.64 -4.56 4.55
C TYR A 105 -15.08 -4.92 5.98
N ALA A 106 -14.50 -5.98 6.55
CA ALA A 106 -14.73 -6.37 7.94
C ALA A 106 -13.86 -5.59 8.95
N LEU A 107 -12.99 -4.70 8.48
CA LEU A 107 -12.02 -3.97 9.31
C LEU A 107 -12.45 -2.51 9.51
N GLU A 108 -12.37 -2.05 10.76
CA GLU A 108 -12.41 -0.63 11.08
C GLU A 108 -11.17 0.10 10.55
N ALA A 109 -11.38 1.33 10.05
CA ALA A 109 -10.34 2.08 9.35
C ALA A 109 -10.21 3.52 9.87
N GLY A 110 -9.04 3.85 10.39
CA GLY A 110 -8.68 5.25 10.64
C GLY A 110 -8.41 6.00 9.32
N VAL A 111 -8.59 7.32 9.32
CA VAL A 111 -8.23 8.17 8.17
C VAL A 111 -7.15 9.15 8.60
N ALA A 112 -5.96 9.04 8.00
CA ALA A 112 -4.91 10.03 8.18
C ALA A 112 -5.19 11.27 7.32
N ASP A 113 -4.94 12.46 7.88
CA ASP A 113 -4.95 13.72 7.15
C ASP A 113 -3.67 13.89 6.33
N GLY A 114 -3.66 13.29 5.14
CA GLY A 114 -2.59 13.48 4.17
C GLY A 114 -2.81 14.65 3.22
N ALA A 115 -4.01 15.26 3.21
CA ALA A 115 -4.29 16.45 2.39
C ALA A 115 -3.43 17.64 2.85
N SER A 116 -3.31 17.85 4.16
CA SER A 116 -2.45 18.89 4.76
C SER A 116 -0.94 18.70 4.52
N LEU A 117 -0.52 17.58 3.91
CA LEU A 117 0.88 17.27 3.62
C LEU A 117 1.33 17.64 2.21
N SER A 118 0.43 18.17 1.37
CA SER A 118 0.79 18.68 0.04
C SER A 118 1.77 19.85 0.16
N VAL A 119 2.69 19.99 -0.81
CA VAL A 119 3.52 21.21 -0.94
C VAL A 119 3.07 22.06 -2.13
N LEU A 120 1.99 21.67 -2.81
CA LEU A 120 1.32 22.47 -3.82
C LEU A 120 0.23 23.29 -3.12
N GLU A 121 0.13 24.56 -3.48
CA GLU A 121 -0.99 25.42 -3.13
C GLU A 121 -2.29 24.82 -3.72
N ASP A 122 -3.38 24.82 -2.94
CA ASP A 122 -4.73 24.38 -3.33
C ASP A 122 -4.92 22.89 -3.76
N ALA A 123 -4.15 21.95 -3.21
CA ALA A 123 -4.15 20.52 -3.56
C ALA A 123 -5.25 19.63 -2.94
#